data_AF-A0A2L0D0J4-F1
#
_entry.id   AF-A0A2L0D0J4-F1
#
_cell.length_a   1.000
_cell.length_b   1.000
_cell.length_c   1.000
_cell.angle_alpha   90.00
_cell.angle_beta   90.00
_cell.angle_gamma   90.00
#
_symmetry.space_group_name_H-M   'P 1'
#
loop_
_entity.id
_entity.type
_entity.pdbx_description
1 polymer ?
#
loop_
_entity_poly.entity_id
_entity_poly.type
_entity_poly.pdbx_seq_one_letter_code
_entity_poly.pdbx_strand_id
1 'polypeptide(L)'
;CYGGTAALFNAIAWVESSLWDGRYAVVVAGDIAVYAQGSARPTGGAGAVAMLIGPSAPLVIDRGVRATYMRHAYDFYKPDLTSEYPVVDGKLSIECYLNALDNCYQLYCKRLTKQNNCKVDLRSLDYILFHT
;
A
#
# COMPACT_ATOMS: atom_id res chain seq x y z
N CYS A 1 -2.33 -3.66 -6.80
CA CYS A 1 -2.22 -2.35 -6.12
C CYS A 1 -1.11 -2.26 -5.05
N TYR A 2 -0.81 -3.29 -4.25
CA TYR A 2 0.18 -3.20 -3.15
C TYR A 2 1.68 -3.16 -3.59
N GLY A 3 2.00 -3.52 -4.84
CA GLY A 3 3.39 -3.67 -5.31
C GLY A 3 4.25 -2.42 -5.16
N GLY A 4 3.69 -1.23 -5.39
CA GLY A 4 4.41 0.05 -5.20
C GLY A 4 4.82 0.28 -3.74
N THR A 5 3.92 -0.02 -2.79
CA THR A 5 4.20 0.05 -1.35
C THR A 5 5.25 -0.97 -0.92
N ALA A 6 5.21 -2.19 -1.48
CA ALA A 6 6.24 -3.21 -1.21
C ALA A 6 7.62 -2.75 -1.71
N ALA A 7 7.70 -2.20 -2.92
CA ALA A 7 8.95 -1.66 -3.47
C ALA A 7 9.48 -0.47 -2.65
N LEU A 8 8.59 0.43 -2.19
CA LEU A 8 8.94 1.52 -1.27
C LEU A 8 9.57 1.00 0.02
N PHE A 9 8.98 -0.02 0.65
CA PHE A 9 9.54 -0.59 1.87
C PHE A 9 10.88 -1.30 1.64
N ASN A 10 11.05 -1.97 0.51
CA ASN A 10 12.34 -2.57 0.15
C ASN A 10 13.42 -1.51 -0.06
N ALA A 11 13.08 -0.39 -0.72
CA ALA A 11 14.00 0.73 -0.93
C ALA A 11 14.42 1.38 0.39
N ILE A 12 13.48 1.62 1.31
CA ILE A 12 13.79 2.16 2.64
C ILE A 12 14.70 1.19 3.41
N ALA A 13 14.37 -0.11 3.42
CA ALA A 13 15.18 -1.11 4.09
C ALA A 13 16.59 -1.21 3.49
N TRP A 14 16.74 -1.07 2.17
CA TRP A 14 18.04 -1.04 1.51
C TRP A 14 18.85 0.21 1.91
N VAL A 15 18.25 1.39 1.88
CA VAL A 15 18.90 2.64 2.32
C VAL A 15 19.34 2.58 3.79
N GLU A 16 18.57 1.90 4.65
CA GLU A 16 18.90 1.71 6.07
C GLU A 16 19.86 0.54 6.34
N SER A 17 20.24 -0.23 5.31
CA SER A 17 21.06 -1.43 5.47
C SER A 17 22.56 -1.14 5.44
N SER A 18 23.36 -2.11 5.92
CA SER A 18 24.82 -2.09 5.76
C SER A 18 25.29 -2.24 4.31
N LEU A 19 24.40 -2.57 3.38
CA LEU A 19 24.69 -2.70 1.94
C LEU A 19 24.46 -1.38 1.18
N TRP A 20 23.99 -0.33 1.86
CA TRP A 20 23.78 0.96 1.25
C TRP A 20 25.12 1.60 0.87
N ASP A 21 25.20 2.12 -0.35
CA ASP A 21 26.42 2.70 -0.91
C ASP A 21 26.36 4.23 -1.05
N GLY A 22 25.41 4.87 -0.38
CA GLY A 22 25.21 6.32 -0.40
C GLY A 22 24.34 6.84 -1.55
N ARG A 23 23.95 6.00 -2.51
CA ARG A 23 23.09 6.42 -3.64
C ARG A 23 21.61 6.42 -3.27
N TYR A 24 20.81 7.21 -3.98
CA TYR A 24 19.36 7.15 -3.85
C TYR A 24 18.78 5.84 -4.39
N ALA A 25 17.71 5.36 -3.76
CA ALA A 25 16.84 4.37 -4.38
C ALA A 25 15.73 5.08 -5.18
N VAL A 26 15.35 4.50 -6.32
CA VAL A 26 14.23 4.97 -7.13
C VAL A 26 13.16 3.90 -7.14
N VAL A 27 11.95 4.27 -6.74
CA VAL A 27 10.79 3.38 -6.75
C VAL A 27 9.80 3.89 -7.78
N VAL A 28 9.35 3.01 -8.67
CA VAL A 28 8.34 3.32 -9.68
C VAL A 28 7.13 2.43 -9.43
N ALA A 29 5.98 3.06 -9.22
CA ALA A 29 4.69 2.40 -9.17
C ALA A 29 3.90 2.83 -10.41
N GLY A 30 3.61 1.89 -11.31
CA GLY A 30 2.85 2.16 -12.52
C GLY A 30 1.93 0.99 -12.84
N ASP A 31 0.77 1.31 -13.41
CA ASP A 31 -0.24 0.30 -13.75
C ASP A 31 -1.16 0.81 -14.87
N ILE A 32 -1.77 -0.14 -15.59
CA ILE A 32 -2.84 0.10 -16.54
C ILE A 32 -4.00 -0.83 -16.12
N ALA A 33 -5.00 -0.25 -15.48
CA ALA A 33 -6.19 -0.96 -15.02
C ALA A 33 -7.23 -1.00 -16.14
N VAL A 34 -7.31 -2.13 -16.84
CA VAL A 34 -8.28 -2.39 -17.90
C VAL A 34 -9.26 -3.49 -17.46
N TYR A 35 -10.54 -3.29 -17.76
CA TYR A 35 -11.63 -4.19 -17.37
C TYR A 35 -12.51 -4.57 -18.58
N ALA A 36 -13.06 -5.77 -18.52
CA ALA A 36 -13.98 -6.29 -19.53
C ALA A 36 -15.27 -5.44 -19.59
N GLN A 37 -16.18 -5.77 -20.51
CA GLN A 37 -17.50 -5.12 -20.52
C GLN A 37 -18.26 -5.41 -19.22
N GLY A 38 -18.83 -4.39 -18.62
CA GLY A 38 -19.58 -4.51 -17.37
C GLY A 38 -19.39 -3.30 -16.46
N SER A 39 -19.88 -3.41 -15.23
CA SER A 39 -19.89 -2.35 -14.22
C SER A 39 -18.49 -1.94 -13.75
N ALA A 40 -17.47 -2.80 -13.91
CA ALA A 40 -16.09 -2.48 -13.56
C ALA A 40 -15.36 -1.64 -14.63
N ARG A 41 -15.89 -1.55 -15.87
CA ARG A 41 -15.22 -0.80 -16.94
C ARG A 41 -14.95 0.68 -16.61
N PRO A 42 -15.90 1.42 -16.01
CA PRO A 42 -15.68 2.83 -15.66
C PRO A 42 -14.67 3.04 -14.52
N THR A 43 -14.26 2.00 -13.80
CA THR A 43 -13.28 2.09 -12.71
C THR A 43 -11.85 1.80 -13.16
N GLY A 44 -11.61 1.81 -14.48
CA GLY A 44 -10.27 1.70 -15.06
C GLY A 44 -9.46 2.99 -14.95
N GLY A 45 -8.19 2.92 -15.36
CA GLY A 45 -7.28 4.06 -15.32
C GLY A 45 -5.85 3.65 -15.67
N ALA A 46 -4.97 4.61 -15.88
CA ALA A 46 -3.56 4.37 -16.10
C ALA A 46 -2.74 5.50 -15.48
N GLY A 47 -1.58 5.17 -14.94
CA GLY A 47 -0.69 6.16 -14.33
C GLY A 47 0.62 5.56 -13.85
N ALA A 48 1.58 6.44 -13.61
CA ALA A 48 2.86 6.08 -13.01
C ALA A 48 3.34 7.18 -12.05
N VAL A 49 3.95 6.77 -10.93
CA VAL A 49 4.55 7.64 -9.93
C VAL A 49 5.98 7.15 -9.67
N ALA A 50 6.94 8.06 -9.75
CA ALA A 50 8.33 7.81 -9.37
C ALA A 50 8.64 8.51 -8.04
N MET A 51 9.26 7.79 -7.12
CA MET A 51 9.65 8.27 -5.79
C MET A 51 11.16 8.10 -5.62
N LEU A 52 11.83 9.17 -5.22
CA LEU A 52 13.26 9.16 -4.88
C LEU A 52 13.41 9.01 -3.37
N ILE A 53 14.16 7.99 -2.94
CA ILE A 53 14.29 7.59 -1.53
C ILE A 53 15.73 7.76 -1.06
N GLY A 54 15.93 8.45 0.06
CA GLY A 54 17.22 8.73 0.66
C GLY A 54 17.13 9.39 2.05
N PRO A 55 18.28 9.68 2.69
CA PRO A 55 18.32 10.34 3.99
C PRO A 55 17.89 11.82 3.89
N SER A 56 17.55 12.40 5.05
CA SER A 56 17.13 13.82 5.18
C SER A 56 15.97 14.20 4.26
N ALA A 57 15.03 13.28 4.07
CA ALA A 57 13.84 13.49 3.25
C ALA A 57 12.85 14.48 3.91
N PRO A 58 12.12 15.30 3.12
CA PRO A 58 11.07 16.17 3.65
C PRO A 58 9.83 15.38 4.09
N LEU A 59 9.63 14.17 3.54
CA LEU A 59 8.59 13.24 3.92
C LEU A 59 9.27 12.02 4.57
N VAL A 60 9.30 12.01 5.90
CA VAL A 60 9.96 10.96 6.68
C VAL A 60 8.96 9.86 6.99
N ILE A 61 9.38 8.60 6.84
CA ILE A 61 8.58 7.44 7.25
C ILE A 61 8.78 7.18 8.73
N ASP A 62 7.69 7.18 9.50
CA ASP A 62 7.73 6.86 10.92
C ASP A 62 8.19 5.41 11.15
N ARG A 63 9.32 5.28 11.86
CA ARG A 63 9.90 3.97 12.18
C ARG A 63 9.05 3.27 13.25
N GLY A 64 8.88 1.95 13.11
CA GLY A 64 8.26 1.09 14.12
C GLY A 64 6.73 1.09 14.18
N VAL A 65 6.05 2.02 13.50
CA VAL A 65 4.58 2.15 13.57
C VAL A 65 3.83 1.53 12.39
N ARG A 66 4.51 1.27 11.26
CA ARG A 66 3.93 0.59 10.08
C ARG A 66 3.14 -0.65 10.50
N ALA A 67 1.96 -0.87 9.94
CA ALA A 67 1.16 -2.09 10.13
C ALA A 67 0.92 -2.82 8.80
N THR A 68 0.77 -4.13 8.85
CA THR A 68 0.56 -4.97 7.66
C THR A 68 -0.42 -6.08 8.00
N TYR A 69 -1.40 -6.27 7.12
CA TYR A 69 -2.34 -7.38 7.14
C TYR A 69 -2.28 -8.07 5.78
N MET A 70 -2.12 -9.39 5.79
CA MET A 70 -2.11 -10.22 4.59
C MET A 70 -2.99 -11.44 4.84
N ARG A 71 -3.81 -11.78 3.86
CA ARG A 71 -4.74 -12.92 3.92
C ARG A 71 -4.81 -13.58 2.55
N HIS A 72 -4.95 -14.90 2.53
CA HIS A 72 -5.33 -15.62 1.32
C HIS A 72 -6.80 -15.31 0.98
N ALA A 73 -7.05 -14.73 -0.20
CA ALA A 73 -8.37 -14.42 -0.70
C ALA A 73 -8.42 -14.54 -2.23
N TYR A 74 -9.61 -14.76 -2.76
CA TYR A 74 -9.92 -14.76 -4.20
C TYR A 74 -10.95 -13.67 -4.53
N ASP A 75 -10.72 -12.48 -4.01
CA ASP A 75 -11.57 -11.31 -4.22
C ASP A 75 -11.32 -10.63 -5.57
N PHE A 76 -10.05 -10.46 -5.92
CA PHE A 76 -9.62 -9.91 -7.21
C PHE A 76 -8.32 -10.57 -7.66
N TYR A 77 -8.32 -11.23 -8.81
CA TYR A 77 -7.14 -11.93 -9.32
C TYR A 77 -7.17 -12.09 -10.84
N LYS A 78 -6.01 -12.36 -11.44
CA LYS A 78 -5.83 -12.54 -12.90
C LYS A 78 -5.34 -13.96 -13.20
N PRO A 79 -6.23 -14.97 -13.19
CA PRO A 79 -5.82 -16.36 -13.39
C PRO A 79 -5.62 -16.72 -14.87
N ASP A 80 -6.29 -16.02 -15.78
CA ASP A 80 -6.20 -16.25 -17.22
C ASP A 80 -5.00 -15.49 -17.80
N LEU A 81 -3.97 -16.23 -18.21
CA LEU A 81 -2.74 -15.67 -18.75
C LEU A 81 -2.90 -15.15 -20.19
N THR A 82 -4.04 -15.41 -20.84
CA THR A 82 -4.34 -14.95 -22.20
C THR A 82 -5.15 -13.65 -22.24
N SER A 83 -5.57 -13.14 -21.08
CA SER A 83 -6.44 -11.97 -20.94
C SER A 83 -5.88 -10.96 -19.95
N GLU A 84 -6.07 -9.67 -20.23
CA GLU A 84 -5.70 -8.59 -19.31
C GLU A 84 -6.72 -8.40 -18.17
N TYR A 85 -7.93 -8.95 -18.36
CA TYR A 85 -9.08 -8.73 -17.50
C TYR A 85 -9.04 -9.60 -16.24
N PRO A 86 -9.36 -9.03 -15.07
CA PRO A 86 -9.42 -9.78 -13.82
C PRO A 86 -10.72 -10.57 -13.67
N VAL A 87 -10.66 -11.63 -12.86
CA VAL A 87 -11.82 -12.22 -12.20
C VAL A 87 -12.06 -11.44 -10.91
N VAL A 88 -13.29 -10.96 -10.70
CA VAL A 88 -13.65 -10.07 -9.60
C VAL A 88 -14.91 -10.57 -8.89
N ASP A 89 -14.79 -10.83 -7.58
CA ASP A 89 -15.92 -10.88 -6.67
C ASP A 89 -16.02 -9.54 -5.95
N GLY A 90 -16.90 -8.66 -6.45
CA GLY A 90 -17.00 -7.28 -5.95
C GLY A 90 -17.44 -7.19 -4.50
N LYS A 91 -18.35 -8.08 -4.06
CA LYS A 91 -18.81 -8.10 -2.66
C LYS A 91 -17.67 -8.53 -1.74
N LEU A 92 -16.98 -9.61 -2.09
CA LEU A 92 -15.84 -10.09 -1.33
C LEU A 92 -14.68 -9.08 -1.32
N SER A 93 -14.45 -8.36 -2.43
CA SER A 93 -13.42 -7.32 -2.54
C SER A 93 -13.63 -6.19 -1.54
N ILE A 94 -14.86 -5.70 -1.40
CA ILE A 94 -15.20 -4.66 -0.42
C ILE A 94 -14.97 -5.19 1.01
N GLU A 95 -15.42 -6.42 1.28
CA GLU A 95 -15.24 -7.05 2.59
C GLU A 95 -13.75 -7.26 2.93
N CYS A 96 -12.95 -7.74 1.98
CA CYS A 96 -11.50 -7.89 2.12
C CYS A 96 -10.83 -6.55 2.43
N TYR A 97 -11.18 -5.49 1.68
CA TYR A 97 -10.60 -4.17 1.85
C TYR A 97 -10.89 -3.59 3.23
N LEU A 98 -12.16 -3.62 3.67
CA LEU A 98 -12.56 -3.09 4.98
C LEU A 98 -11.93 -3.88 6.13
N ASN A 99 -11.89 -5.21 6.03
CA ASN A 99 -11.20 -6.04 7.02
C ASN A 99 -9.70 -5.72 7.09
N ALA A 100 -9.04 -5.53 5.94
CA ALA A 100 -7.63 -5.16 5.91
C ALA A 100 -7.39 -3.77 6.51
N LEU A 101 -8.26 -2.80 6.22
CA LEU A 101 -8.22 -1.46 6.79
C LEU A 101 -8.34 -1.51 8.32
N ASP A 102 -9.34 -2.21 8.85
CA ASP A 102 -9.56 -2.33 10.29
C ASP A 102 -8.36 -2.96 11.00
N ASN A 103 -7.84 -4.08 10.47
CA ASN A 103 -6.70 -4.78 11.07
C ASN A 103 -5.42 -3.94 11.01
N CYS A 104 -5.15 -3.27 9.88
CA CYS A 104 -4.00 -2.39 9.74
C CYS A 104 -4.10 -1.19 10.68
N TYR A 105 -5.27 -0.54 10.77
CA TYR A 105 -5.47 0.63 11.61
C TYR A 105 -5.35 0.28 13.10
N GLN A 106 -5.99 -0.80 13.56
CA GLN A 106 -5.88 -1.24 14.95
C GLN A 106 -4.43 -1.57 15.34
N LEU A 107 -3.69 -2.24 14.45
CA LEU A 107 -2.29 -2.56 14.68
C LEU A 107 -1.40 -1.31 14.67
N TYR A 108 -1.66 -0.36 13.77
CA TYR A 108 -0.98 0.93 13.74
C TYR A 108 -1.20 1.70 15.05
N CYS A 109 -2.46 1.87 15.48
CA CYS A 109 -2.80 2.54 16.73
C CYS A 109 -2.14 1.85 17.93
N LYS A 110 -2.10 0.52 17.97
CA LYS A 110 -1.40 -0.24 19.02
C LYS A 110 0.10 0.06 19.05
N ARG A 111 0.76 0.11 17.89
CA ARG A 111 2.21 0.40 17.79
C ARG A 111 2.52 1.83 18.16
N LEU A 112 1.77 2.80 17.63
CA LEU A 112 1.95 4.22 17.92
C LEU A 112 1.64 4.55 19.38
N THR A 113 0.58 3.96 19.97
CA THR A 113 0.27 4.10 21.40
C THR A 113 1.43 3.60 22.26
N LYS A 114 2.04 2.46 21.90
CA LYS A 114 3.20 1.92 22.61
C LYS A 114 4.43 2.83 22.53
N GLN A 115 4.61 3.52 21.41
CA GLN A 115 5.77 4.39 21.17
C GLN A 115 5.62 5.76 21.87
N ASN A 116 4.43 6.36 21.81
CA ASN A 116 4.19 7.72 22.31
C ASN A 116 3.54 7.76 23.70
N ASN A 117 3.16 6.60 24.24
CA ASN A 117 2.44 6.46 25.52
C ASN A 117 1.16 7.32 25.59
N CYS A 118 0.50 7.52 24.45
CA CYS A 118 -0.72 8.31 24.30
C CYS A 118 -1.79 7.55 23.51
N LYS A 119 -3.06 7.85 23.76
CA LYS A 119 -4.17 7.26 23.00
C LYS A 119 -4.17 7.83 21.58
N VAL A 120 -4.15 6.95 20.59
CA VAL A 120 -4.23 7.29 19.17
C VAL A 120 -5.64 7.10 18.66
N ASP A 121 -6.17 8.11 17.97
CA ASP A 121 -7.40 8.02 17.18
C ASP A 121 -7.30 8.89 15.92
N LEU A 122 -8.40 9.04 15.18
CA LEU A 122 -8.42 9.79 13.92
C LEU A 122 -8.01 11.26 14.09
N ARG A 123 -8.21 11.85 15.28
CA ARG A 123 -7.81 13.25 15.56
C ARG A 123 -6.30 13.38 15.80
N SER A 124 -5.61 12.26 15.97
CA SER A 124 -4.16 12.21 16.07
C SER A 124 -3.46 12.29 14.71
N LEU A 125 -4.21 12.32 13.61
CA LEU A 125 -3.70 12.32 12.24
C LEU A 125 -4.20 13.57 11.50
N ASP A 126 -3.28 14.39 10.98
CA ASP A 126 -3.65 15.57 10.20
C ASP A 126 -4.25 15.19 8.83
N TYR A 127 -3.74 14.11 8.23
CA TYR A 127 -4.12 13.63 6.91
C TYR A 127 -4.19 12.10 6.89
N ILE A 128 -5.13 11.58 6.11
CA ILE A 128 -5.28 10.14 5.88
C ILE A 128 -5.40 9.90 4.39
N LEU A 129 -4.47 9.13 3.84
CA LEU A 129 -4.39 8.80 2.42
C LEU A 129 -4.77 7.33 2.23
N PHE A 130 -5.48 7.03 1.14
CA PHE A 130 -5.97 5.70 0.81
C PHE A 130 -5.57 5.30 -0.61
N HIS A 131 -5.58 4.00 -0.87
CA HIS A 131 -5.71 3.53 -2.24
C HIS A 131 -7.12 3.86 -2.74
N THR A 132 -7.19 4.54 -3.88
CA THR A 132 -8.40 4.96 -4.59
C THR A 132 -8.54 4.24 -5.92
#